data_AF-A0A4Q4TTC9-F1
#
_entry.id   AF-A0A4Q4TTC9-F1
#
_cell.length_a   1.000
_cell.length_b   1.000
_cell.length_c   1.000
_cell.angle_alpha   90.00
_cell.angle_beta   90.00
_cell.angle_gamma   90.00
#
_symmetry.space_group_name_H-M   'P 1'
#
loop_
_entity.id
_entity.type
_entity.pdbx_description
1 polymer ?
#
loop_
_entity_poly.entity_id
_entity_poly.type
_entity_poly.pdbx_seq_one_letter_code
_entity_poly.pdbx_strand_id
1 'polypeptide(L)'
;MTHSNEKFGIVFNARNLERIAGFKVKLTTNLADHLLLRAEVKTVTVFHHATFLRRQQNYNSIFSPDFVDETLQTLALLFPAGDRDVEKWYRQLGEADELDLRVFKCGTADRRIGRYSFWHDRLMGLKDAFDEARPSTIAQWWNDRRDGVQWYTLWLAMGFTVFFGLVQSIEGAIQVYKVLQT
;
A
#
# COMPACT_ATOMS: atom_id res chain seq x y z
N MET A 1 -27.05 -2.12 -5.77
CA MET A 1 -27.25 -1.60 -4.40
C MET A 1 -26.37 -2.41 -3.48
N THR A 2 -25.33 -1.77 -2.89
CA THR A 2 -24.50 -2.12 -1.69
C THR A 2 -22.98 -1.92 -1.89
N HIS A 3 -22.52 -0.69 -2.19
CA HIS A 3 -21.10 -0.31 -1.95
C HIS A 3 -20.97 0.70 -0.79
N SER A 4 -22.05 0.96 -0.05
CA SER A 4 -22.17 2.08 0.90
C SER A 4 -21.35 1.95 2.19
N ASN A 5 -20.57 0.88 2.39
CA ASN A 5 -19.76 0.68 3.59
C ASN A 5 -18.30 0.30 3.32
N GLU A 6 -17.86 0.35 2.07
CA GLU A 6 -16.45 0.07 1.76
C GLU A 6 -15.56 1.21 2.26
N LYS A 7 -14.50 0.83 2.95
CA LYS A 7 -13.54 1.74 3.56
C LYS A 7 -12.12 1.36 3.17
N PHE A 8 -11.26 2.35 2.99
CA PHE A 8 -9.82 2.12 2.85
C PHE A 8 -9.25 1.65 4.19
N GLY A 9 -8.57 0.49 4.20
CA GLY A 9 -7.85 0.01 5.38
C GLY A 9 -6.76 1.01 5.81
N ILE A 10 -6.38 1.05 7.09
CA ILE A 10 -5.42 2.02 7.66
C ILE A 10 -4.06 2.01 6.93
N VAL A 11 -3.69 0.84 6.42
CA VAL A 11 -2.46 0.56 5.68
C VAL A 11 -2.50 1.03 4.22
N PHE A 12 -3.64 1.50 3.70
CA PHE A 12 -3.74 2.10 2.37
C PHE A 12 -3.14 3.51 2.41
N ASN A 13 -1.92 3.66 1.89
CA ASN A 13 -1.19 4.92 1.71
C ASN A 13 -0.17 4.76 0.56
N ALA A 14 0.38 5.86 0.06
CA ALA A 14 1.26 5.86 -1.12
C ALA A 14 2.51 5.00 -0.94
N ARG A 15 3.17 5.07 0.21
CA ARG A 15 4.34 4.23 0.50
C ARG A 15 4.01 2.74 0.45
N ASN A 16 2.87 2.35 0.99
CA ASN A 16 2.45 0.96 1.03
C ASN A 16 1.97 0.46 -0.34
N LEU A 17 1.51 1.33 -1.24
CA LEU A 17 1.30 0.95 -2.64
C LEU A 17 2.60 0.39 -3.26
N GLU A 18 3.76 1.00 -2.95
CA GLU A 18 5.05 0.44 -3.37
C GLU A 18 5.46 -0.77 -2.54
N ARG A 19 5.41 -0.64 -1.21
CA ARG A 19 5.99 -1.62 -0.32
C ARG A 19 5.24 -2.95 -0.28
N ILE A 20 3.91 -2.91 -0.34
CA ILE A 20 3.04 -4.09 -0.21
C ILE A 20 2.62 -4.56 -1.60
N ALA A 21 2.06 -3.65 -2.41
CA ALA A 21 1.48 -4.02 -3.70
C ALA A 21 2.47 -3.99 -4.88
N GLY A 22 3.68 -3.46 -4.68
CA GLY A 22 4.71 -3.39 -5.72
C GLY A 22 4.42 -2.38 -6.83
N PHE A 23 3.50 -1.43 -6.61
CA PHE A 23 3.26 -0.33 -7.53
C PHE A 23 4.32 0.75 -7.36
N LYS A 24 4.92 1.25 -8.43
CA LYS A 24 5.75 2.46 -8.36
C LYS A 24 4.86 3.70 -8.28
N VAL A 25 5.01 4.51 -7.25
CA VAL A 25 4.34 5.81 -7.16
C VAL A 25 5.19 6.83 -7.89
N LYS A 26 4.59 7.57 -8.82
CA LYS A 26 5.22 8.71 -9.50
C LYS A 26 4.47 9.99 -9.17
N LEU A 27 5.18 11.01 -8.76
CA LEU A 27 4.60 12.34 -8.59
C LEU A 27 4.35 12.96 -9.96
N THR A 28 3.24 13.68 -10.09
CA THR A 28 2.90 14.41 -11.33
C THR A 28 2.46 15.83 -11.00
N THR A 29 2.73 16.76 -11.91
CA THR A 29 2.24 18.14 -11.86
C THR A 29 0.93 18.30 -12.65
N ASN A 30 0.53 17.27 -13.40
CA ASN A 30 -0.72 17.24 -14.15
C ASN A 30 -1.84 16.62 -13.32
N LEU A 31 -2.88 17.40 -13.02
CA LEU A 31 -4.00 16.95 -12.22
C LEU A 31 -4.85 15.88 -12.93
N ALA A 32 -4.91 15.89 -14.27
CA ALA A 32 -5.62 14.87 -15.04
C ALA A 32 -5.02 13.46 -14.87
N ASP A 33 -3.74 13.38 -14.49
CA ASP A 33 -3.01 12.14 -14.22
C ASP A 33 -3.11 11.70 -12.75
N HIS A 34 -3.81 12.44 -11.88
CA HIS A 34 -3.94 12.08 -10.48
C HIS A 34 -4.67 10.74 -10.31
N LEU A 35 -4.06 9.80 -9.58
CA LEU A 35 -4.53 8.43 -9.37
C LEU A 35 -4.64 7.58 -10.65
N LEU A 36 -3.96 7.96 -11.72
CA LEU A 36 -3.94 7.16 -12.93
C LEU A 36 -3.11 5.90 -12.70
N LEU A 37 -3.79 4.76 -12.62
CA LEU A 37 -3.19 3.44 -12.51
C LEU A 37 -2.84 2.90 -13.90
N ARG A 38 -1.58 2.52 -14.09
CA ARG A 38 -1.10 1.79 -15.27
C ARG A 38 -0.67 0.39 -14.82
N ALA A 39 -1.60 -0.55 -14.90
CA ALA A 39 -1.42 -1.92 -14.42
C ALA A 39 -0.24 -2.64 -15.10
N GLU A 40 -0.08 -2.48 -16.41
CA GLU A 40 0.99 -3.10 -17.21
C GLU A 40 2.40 -2.82 -16.68
N VAL A 41 2.62 -1.58 -16.25
CA VAL A 41 3.92 -1.11 -15.73
C VAL A 41 3.90 -0.95 -14.21
N LYS A 42 2.86 -1.46 -13.54
CA LYS A 42 2.58 -1.31 -12.11
C LYS A 42 2.95 0.08 -11.61
N THR A 43 2.42 1.13 -12.23
CA THR A 43 2.73 2.51 -11.85
C THR A 43 1.45 3.26 -11.53
N VAL A 44 1.46 4.06 -10.47
CA VAL A 44 0.38 4.99 -10.14
C VAL A 44 0.95 6.41 -10.11
N THR A 45 0.31 7.33 -10.83
CA THR A 45 0.68 8.74 -10.78
C THR A 45 -0.16 9.49 -9.76
N VAL A 46 0.46 10.37 -8.98
CA VAL A 46 -0.20 11.11 -7.92
C VAL A 46 0.17 12.58 -8.04
N PHE A 47 -0.82 13.41 -8.37
CA PHE A 47 -0.68 14.86 -8.24
C PHE A 47 -0.36 15.23 -6.79
N HIS A 48 0.61 16.11 -6.53
CA HIS A 48 1.11 16.33 -5.17
C HIS A 48 1.19 17.80 -4.72
N HIS A 49 0.87 18.77 -5.57
CA HIS A 49 0.95 20.19 -5.18
C HIS A 49 -0.25 20.64 -4.33
N ALA A 50 -0.26 20.24 -3.06
CA ALA A 50 -1.27 20.65 -2.08
C ALA A 50 -1.33 22.19 -1.89
N THR A 51 -0.22 22.89 -2.04
CA THR A 51 -0.13 24.36 -2.01
C THR A 51 -0.94 24.98 -3.15
N PHE A 52 -0.88 24.40 -4.35
CA PHE A 52 -1.67 24.84 -5.50
C PHE A 52 -3.17 24.68 -5.22
N LEU A 53 -3.59 23.51 -4.74
CA LEU A 53 -4.99 23.23 -4.42
C LEU A 53 -5.53 24.17 -3.32
N ARG A 54 -4.76 24.39 -2.25
CA ARG A 54 -5.15 25.34 -1.19
C ARG A 54 -5.28 26.78 -1.69
N ARG A 55 -4.47 27.20 -2.66
CA ARG A 55 -4.62 28.52 -3.29
C ARG A 55 -5.88 28.59 -4.15
N GLN A 56 -6.19 27.52 -4.89
CA GLN A 56 -7.41 27.44 -5.66
C GLN A 56 -8.66 27.52 -4.75
N GLN A 57 -8.62 26.84 -3.61
CA GLN A 57 -9.67 26.87 -2.59
C GLN A 57 -9.92 28.27 -2.01
N ASN A 58 -8.86 29.04 -1.75
CA ASN A 58 -8.95 30.31 -1.00
C ASN A 58 -9.08 31.55 -1.88
N TYR A 59 -8.55 31.54 -3.11
CA TYR A 59 -8.34 32.78 -3.87
C TYR A 59 -8.71 32.71 -5.36
N ASN A 60 -8.74 31.53 -5.98
CA ASN A 60 -8.87 31.43 -7.44
C ASN A 60 -9.56 30.12 -7.83
N SER A 61 -10.87 30.14 -8.11
CA SER A 61 -11.61 28.91 -8.42
C SER A 61 -11.66 28.64 -9.92
N ILE A 62 -10.56 28.15 -10.49
CA ILE A 62 -10.60 27.52 -11.83
C ILE A 62 -11.35 26.18 -11.74
N PHE A 63 -11.26 25.53 -10.58
CA PHE A 63 -11.95 24.28 -10.27
C PHE A 63 -13.09 24.49 -9.29
N SER A 64 -14.06 23.57 -9.29
CA SER A 64 -15.11 23.57 -8.26
C SER A 64 -14.52 23.32 -6.87
N PRO A 65 -15.05 23.97 -5.81
CA PRO A 65 -14.57 23.75 -4.44
C PRO A 65 -14.62 22.27 -4.04
N ASP A 66 -15.69 21.57 -4.39
CA ASP A 66 -15.87 20.15 -4.06
C ASP A 66 -14.77 19.27 -4.67
N PHE A 67 -14.35 19.56 -5.90
CA PHE A 67 -13.26 18.82 -6.56
C PHE A 67 -11.90 19.08 -5.90
N VAL A 68 -11.64 20.33 -5.52
CA VAL A 68 -10.41 20.70 -4.81
C VAL A 68 -10.36 20.04 -3.44
N ASP A 69 -11.46 20.07 -2.71
CA ASP A 69 -11.59 19.47 -1.38
C ASP A 69 -11.45 17.96 -1.43
N GLU A 70 -12.09 17.31 -2.40
CA GLU A 70 -11.94 15.88 -2.62
C GLU A 70 -10.48 15.52 -2.97
N THR A 71 -9.82 16.29 -3.83
CA THR A 71 -8.41 16.08 -4.16
C THR A 71 -7.50 16.29 -2.95
N LEU A 72 -7.77 17.27 -2.09
CA LEU A 72 -7.03 17.41 -0.82
C LEU A 72 -7.26 16.20 0.10
N GLN A 73 -8.48 15.64 0.12
CA GLN A 73 -8.79 14.43 0.87
C GLN A 73 -8.09 13.18 0.30
N THR A 74 -7.91 13.05 -1.02
CA THR A 74 -7.12 11.95 -1.59
C THR A 74 -5.65 12.08 -1.22
N LEU A 75 -5.10 13.30 -1.16
CA LEU A 75 -3.74 13.54 -0.66
C LEU A 75 -3.61 13.18 0.82
N ALA A 76 -4.58 13.56 1.66
CA ALA A 76 -4.58 13.18 3.07
C ALA A 76 -4.69 11.65 3.25
N LEU A 77 -5.34 10.94 2.33
CA LEU A 77 -5.46 9.48 2.35
C LEU A 77 -4.13 8.82 2.00
N LEU A 78 -3.45 9.31 0.97
CA LEU A 78 -2.20 8.76 0.46
C LEU A 78 -0.96 9.20 1.24
N PHE A 79 -0.98 10.40 1.82
CA PHE A 79 0.10 11.03 2.58
C PHE A 79 -0.40 11.43 3.98
N PRO A 80 -0.70 10.46 4.86
CA PRO A 80 -1.29 10.72 6.17
C PRO A 80 -0.40 11.63 7.03
N ALA A 81 -1.03 12.58 7.72
CA ALA A 81 -0.35 13.49 8.62
C ALA A 81 0.28 12.74 9.81
N GLY A 82 1.54 13.06 10.13
CA GLY A 82 2.26 12.48 11.28
C GLY A 82 2.91 11.12 11.02
N ASP A 83 2.76 10.53 9.83
CA ASP A 83 3.44 9.30 9.45
C ASP A 83 4.89 9.60 8.98
N ARG A 84 5.85 9.42 9.88
CA ARG A 84 7.28 9.67 9.63
C ARG A 84 7.87 8.77 8.55
N ASP A 85 7.34 7.56 8.38
CA ASP A 85 7.81 6.61 7.38
C ASP A 85 7.41 7.08 5.98
N VAL A 86 6.16 7.52 5.83
CA VAL A 86 5.66 8.08 4.56
C VAL A 86 6.35 9.42 4.26
N GLU A 87 6.60 10.27 5.26
CA GLU A 87 7.32 11.53 5.07
C GLU A 87 8.76 11.30 4.60
N LYS A 88 9.50 10.40 5.26
CA LYS A 88 10.87 10.07 4.86
C LYS A 88 10.92 9.50 3.44
N TRP A 89 9.98 8.60 3.12
CA TRP A 89 9.86 8.03 1.77
C TRP A 89 9.52 9.10 0.73
N TYR A 90 8.58 10.00 1.00
CA TYR A 90 8.20 11.09 0.08
C TYR A 90 9.38 11.98 -0.29
N ARG A 91 10.25 12.30 0.68
CA ARG A 91 11.47 13.08 0.46
C ARG A 91 12.51 12.39 -0.44
N GLN A 92 12.37 11.08 -0.68
CA GLN A 92 13.26 10.31 -1.54
C GLN A 92 12.76 10.21 -2.99
N LEU A 93 11.53 10.66 -3.30
CA LEU A 93 10.94 10.52 -4.63
C LEU A 93 11.42 11.55 -5.66
N GLY A 94 11.98 12.68 -5.22
CA GLY A 94 12.38 13.76 -6.11
C GLY A 94 13.28 14.79 -5.44
N GLU A 95 13.66 15.80 -6.22
CA GLU A 95 14.47 16.91 -5.73
C GLU A 95 13.69 17.75 -4.71
N ALA A 96 14.37 18.20 -3.66
CA ALA A 96 13.75 18.89 -2.54
C ALA A 96 12.95 20.14 -2.95
N ASP A 97 13.39 20.83 -4.01
CA ASP A 97 12.77 22.07 -4.50
C ASP A 97 11.46 21.84 -5.25
N GLU A 98 11.23 20.63 -5.78
CA GLU A 98 9.99 20.30 -6.50
C GLU A 98 8.92 19.71 -5.56
N LEU A 99 9.32 19.15 -4.41
CA LEU A 99 8.43 18.47 -3.48
C LEU A 99 7.59 19.44 -2.65
N ASP A 100 6.27 19.34 -2.81
CA ASP A 100 5.34 20.05 -1.95
C ASP A 100 5.11 19.28 -0.63
N LEU A 101 5.72 19.73 0.46
CA LEU A 101 5.56 19.13 1.79
C LEU A 101 4.20 19.42 2.44
N ARG A 102 3.38 20.29 1.84
CA ARG A 102 2.03 20.56 2.36
C ARG A 102 1.06 19.39 2.15
N VAL A 103 1.45 18.36 1.41
CA VAL A 103 0.67 17.10 1.30
C VAL A 103 0.36 16.51 2.68
N PHE A 104 1.31 16.58 3.62
CA PHE A 104 1.15 16.09 5.00
C PHE A 104 0.30 17.01 5.89
N LYS A 105 -0.09 18.18 5.39
CA LYS A 105 -0.93 19.15 6.08
C LYS A 105 -2.36 19.16 5.54
N CYS A 106 -2.77 18.17 4.74
CA CYS A 106 -4.12 18.09 4.20
C CYS A 106 -5.18 17.64 5.24
N GLY A 107 -4.75 17.28 6.46
CA GLY A 107 -5.65 16.89 7.54
C GLY A 107 -5.87 15.38 7.58
N THR A 108 -7.02 14.96 8.10
CA THR A 108 -7.41 13.54 8.17
C THR A 108 -8.40 13.23 7.06
N ALA A 109 -8.10 12.25 6.22
CA ALA A 109 -8.99 11.81 5.16
C ALA A 109 -10.18 10.99 5.69
N ASP A 110 -11.36 11.17 5.09
CA ASP A 110 -12.46 10.23 5.28
C ASP A 110 -12.15 8.95 4.50
N ARG A 111 -12.03 7.82 5.21
CA ARG A 111 -11.68 6.54 4.57
C ARG A 111 -12.86 5.86 3.88
N ARG A 112 -14.08 6.43 3.91
CA ARG A 112 -15.24 5.88 3.21
C ARG A 112 -15.14 6.16 1.71
N ILE A 113 -15.16 5.12 0.90
CA ILE A 113 -15.02 5.24 -0.57
C ILE A 113 -16.12 6.12 -1.17
N GLY A 114 -17.35 6.01 -0.66
CA GLY A 114 -18.50 6.80 -1.12
C GLY A 114 -18.42 8.31 -0.86
N ARG A 115 -17.37 8.81 -0.18
CA ARG A 115 -17.12 10.27 -0.05
C ARG A 115 -16.38 10.85 -1.23
N TYR A 116 -15.75 10.01 -2.03
CA TYR A 116 -15.03 10.41 -3.22
C TYR A 116 -15.97 10.23 -4.41
N SER A 117 -16.40 11.34 -5.01
CA SER A 117 -17.29 11.37 -6.18
C SER A 117 -16.51 11.61 -7.48
N PHE A 118 -15.51 12.50 -7.46
CA PHE A 118 -14.69 12.81 -8.63
C PHE A 118 -13.61 11.75 -8.90
N TRP A 119 -12.99 11.22 -7.85
CA TRP A 119 -11.90 10.25 -7.92
C TRP A 119 -12.34 8.82 -7.60
N HIS A 120 -13.66 8.59 -7.49
CA HIS A 120 -14.26 7.32 -7.10
C HIS A 120 -13.68 6.12 -7.85
N ASP A 121 -13.83 6.11 -9.18
CA ASP A 121 -13.48 4.97 -10.03
C ASP A 121 -11.97 4.68 -9.99
N ARG A 122 -11.15 5.73 -9.96
CA ARG A 122 -9.69 5.60 -9.89
C ARG A 122 -9.24 5.07 -8.54
N LEU A 123 -9.84 5.55 -7.45
CA LEU A 123 -9.56 5.05 -6.11
C LEU A 123 -10.05 3.62 -5.91
N MET A 124 -11.20 3.26 -6.46
CA MET A 124 -11.73 1.90 -6.43
C MET A 124 -10.80 0.96 -7.18
N GLY A 125 -10.44 1.29 -8.42
CA GLY A 125 -9.48 0.48 -9.19
C GLY A 125 -8.11 0.37 -8.51
N LEU A 126 -7.62 1.45 -7.90
CA LEU A 126 -6.37 1.43 -7.14
C LEU A 126 -6.47 0.58 -5.87
N LYS A 127 -7.61 0.61 -5.18
CA LYS A 127 -7.88 -0.22 -4.01
C LYS A 127 -7.97 -1.69 -4.38
N ASP A 128 -8.73 -2.03 -5.41
CA ASP A 128 -8.89 -3.41 -5.86
C ASP A 128 -7.52 -3.98 -6.27
N ALA A 129 -6.75 -3.20 -7.04
CA ALA A 129 -5.39 -3.58 -7.42
C ALA A 129 -4.45 -3.74 -6.21
N PHE A 130 -4.65 -2.97 -5.14
CA PHE A 130 -3.87 -3.07 -3.90
C PHE A 130 -4.27 -4.25 -3.01
N ASP A 131 -5.56 -4.61 -3.00
CA ASP A 131 -6.06 -5.75 -2.24
C ASP A 131 -5.79 -7.08 -2.97
N GLU A 132 -5.85 -7.07 -4.31
CA GLU A 132 -5.50 -8.23 -5.13
C GLU A 132 -3.99 -8.46 -5.20
N ALA A 133 -3.18 -7.42 -5.01
CA ALA A 133 -1.72 -7.53 -5.04
C ALA A 133 -1.22 -8.49 -3.95
N ARG A 134 -0.99 -9.74 -4.35
CA ARG A 134 -0.30 -10.71 -3.51
C ARG A 134 1.17 -10.31 -3.39
N PRO A 135 1.77 -10.33 -2.19
CA PRO A 135 3.20 -10.13 -2.01
C PRO A 135 3.99 -11.14 -2.89
N SER A 136 4.58 -10.67 -3.98
CA SER A 136 5.34 -11.51 -4.91
C SER A 136 6.76 -11.81 -4.42
N THR A 137 7.24 -11.06 -3.43
CA THR A 137 8.61 -11.15 -2.92
C THR A 137 8.61 -11.51 -1.43
N ILE A 138 9.51 -12.39 -0.98
CA ILE A 138 9.64 -12.83 0.43
C ILE A 138 9.76 -11.65 1.41
N ALA A 139 10.42 -10.55 1.00
CA ALA A 139 10.52 -9.32 1.80
C ALA A 139 9.20 -8.53 1.91
N GLN A 140 8.34 -8.60 0.88
CA GLN A 140 6.99 -8.06 0.92
C GLN A 140 6.11 -8.92 1.82
N TRP A 141 6.25 -10.26 1.74
CA TRP A 141 5.57 -11.21 2.62
C TRP A 141 5.90 -10.98 4.10
N TRP A 142 7.17 -10.70 4.42
CA TRP A 142 7.61 -10.35 5.79
C TRP A 142 6.99 -9.04 6.32
N ASN A 143 6.75 -8.06 5.45
CA ASN A 143 6.15 -6.79 5.85
C ASN A 143 4.61 -6.80 5.84
N ASP A 144 4.02 -7.76 5.15
CA ASP A 144 2.57 -7.85 5.04
C ASP A 144 1.98 -8.47 6.31
N ARG A 145 1.58 -7.59 7.24
CA ARG A 145 0.92 -7.97 8.50
C ARG A 145 -0.57 -8.27 8.34
N ARG A 146 -1.15 -8.18 7.14
CA ARG A 146 -2.59 -8.44 6.92
C ARG A 146 -2.95 -9.91 7.10
N ASP A 147 -2.06 -10.80 6.67
CA ASP A 147 -2.22 -12.26 6.74
C ASP A 147 -1.38 -12.87 7.87
N GLY A 148 -1.38 -12.26 9.06
CA GLY A 148 -0.62 -12.75 10.21
C GLY A 148 -0.90 -14.23 10.56
N VAL A 149 -2.10 -14.73 10.26
CA VAL A 149 -2.46 -16.14 10.47
C VAL A 149 -1.77 -17.07 9.45
N GLN A 150 -1.64 -16.67 8.18
CA GLN A 150 -0.91 -17.47 7.18
C GLN A 150 0.58 -17.56 7.52
N TRP A 151 1.16 -16.50 8.10
CA TRP A 151 2.53 -16.50 8.64
C TRP A 151 2.76 -17.64 9.63
N TYR A 152 1.87 -17.80 10.61
CA TYR A 152 1.95 -18.90 11.57
C TYR A 152 1.83 -20.26 10.90
N THR A 153 0.93 -20.43 9.93
CA THR A 153 0.76 -21.72 9.25
C THR A 153 2.01 -22.15 8.47
N LEU A 154 2.73 -21.23 7.82
CA LEU A 154 3.98 -21.57 7.11
C LEU A 154 5.10 -21.98 8.07
N TRP A 155 5.32 -21.25 9.17
CA TRP A 155 6.34 -21.63 10.15
C TRP A 155 6.00 -22.92 10.89
N LEU A 156 4.71 -23.13 11.17
CA LEU A 156 4.22 -24.36 11.75
C LEU A 156 4.48 -25.55 10.79
N ALA A 157 4.17 -25.41 9.50
CA ALA A 157 4.42 -26.43 8.50
C ALA A 157 5.92 -26.72 8.29
N MET A 158 6.75 -25.68 8.24
CA MET A 158 8.21 -25.80 8.17
C MET A 158 8.76 -26.51 9.42
N GLY A 159 8.29 -26.12 10.61
CA GLY A 159 8.63 -26.77 11.88
C GLY A 159 8.25 -28.24 11.89
N PHE A 160 7.03 -28.59 11.46
CA PHE A 160 6.60 -29.98 11.33
C PHE A 160 7.46 -30.77 10.35
N THR A 161 7.78 -30.20 9.18
CA THR A 161 8.59 -30.88 8.15
C THR A 161 9.99 -31.20 8.67
N VAL A 162 10.65 -30.24 9.32
CA VAL A 162 11.97 -30.46 9.92
C VAL A 162 11.88 -31.49 11.05
N PHE A 163 10.85 -31.41 11.89
CA PHE A 163 10.64 -32.34 12.99
C PHE A 163 10.46 -33.78 12.50
N PHE A 164 9.54 -34.00 11.55
CA PHE A 164 9.30 -35.33 10.98
C PHE A 164 10.53 -35.86 10.23
N GLY A 165 11.23 -35.00 9.49
CA GLY A 165 12.49 -35.39 8.83
C GLY A 165 13.57 -35.82 9.82
N LEU A 166 13.68 -35.16 10.97
CA LEU A 166 14.62 -35.53 12.03
C LEU A 166 14.28 -36.90 12.64
N VAL A 167 13.00 -37.12 12.97
CA VAL A 167 12.52 -38.38 13.55
C VAL A 167 12.81 -39.54 12.58
N GLN A 168 12.49 -39.37 11.29
CA GLN A 168 12.74 -40.39 10.27
C GLN A 168 14.24 -40.68 10.08
N SER A 169 15.09 -39.65 10.16
CA SER A 169 16.54 -39.82 10.09
C SER A 169 17.08 -40.64 11.27
N ILE A 170 16.59 -40.37 12.49
CA ILE A 170 16.97 -41.11 13.70
C ILE A 170 16.50 -42.58 13.62
N GLU A 171 15.26 -42.82 13.23
CA GLU A 171 14.73 -44.19 13.08
C GLU A 171 15.51 -44.98 12.02
N GLY A 172 15.83 -44.36 10.89
CA GLY A 172 16.66 -44.96 9.85
C GLY A 172 18.07 -45.30 10.35
N ALA A 173 18.72 -44.39 11.09
CA ALA A 173 20.04 -44.64 11.65
C ALA A 173 20.06 -45.80 12.66
N ILE A 174 19.04 -45.89 13.51
CA ILE A 174 18.90 -46.98 14.49
C ILE A 174 18.63 -48.32 13.79
N GLN A 175 17.81 -48.33 12.74
CA GLN A 175 17.50 -49.55 11.97
C GLN A 175 18.76 -50.11 11.28
N VAL A 176 19.57 -49.25 10.65
CA VAL A 176 20.84 -49.66 10.03
C VAL A 176 21.82 -50.21 11.06
N TYR A 177 21.95 -49.57 12.22
CA TYR A 177 22.83 -50.05 13.29
C TYR A 177 22.44 -51.45 13.80
N LYS A 178 21.15 -51.72 14.00
CA LYS A 178 20.67 -53.04 14.44
C LYS A 178 20.94 -54.15 13.42
N VAL A 179 20.78 -53.86 12.13
CA VAL A 179 21.07 -54.82 11.05
C VAL A 179 22.56 -55.13 10.96
N LEU A 180 23.44 -54.15 11.18
CA LEU A 180 24.89 -54.34 11.20
C LEU A 180 25.40 -55.18 12.38
N GLN A 181 24.59 -55.32 13.44
CA GLN A 181 24.96 -56.03 14.66
C GLN A 181 24.37 -57.46 14.73
N THR A 182 23.60 -57.86 13.71
CA THR A 182 23.04 -59.22 13.54
C THR A 182 23.80 -59.97 12.46
#